data_AF-A0A935ES09-F1
#
_entry.id   AF-A0A935ES09-F1
#
_cell.length_a   1.000
_cell.length_b   1.000
_cell.length_c   1.000
_cell.angle_alpha   90.00
_cell.angle_beta   90.00
_cell.angle_gamma   90.00
#
_symmetry.space_group_name_H-M   'P 1'
#
loop_
_entity.id
_entity.type
_entity.pdbx_description
1 polymer ?
#
loop_
_entity_poly.entity_id
_entity_poly.type
_entity_poly.pdbx_seq_one_letter_code
_entity_poly.pdbx_strand_id
1 'polypeptide(L)'
;MKAMLVAMASDRVPPDIRVDEVNRPMQLWAEARFALMRRYEGRGLVGEKYLLQNLGNAVMVLAEQEFDRPDSKAGGQVVGVAVENHNLRPGESTNVFVIRRGGER
;
A
#
# COMPACT_ATOMS: atom_id res chain seq x y z
N MET A 1 15.40 1.33 4.60
CA MET A 1 14.08 1.86 4.94
C MET A 1 13.89 3.32 4.53
N LYS A 2 14.70 4.28 5.00
CA LYS A 2 14.54 5.72 4.66
C LYS A 2 14.41 6.02 3.17
N ALA A 3 15.27 5.45 2.33
CA ALA A 3 15.21 5.63 0.87
C ALA A 3 13.89 5.13 0.26
N MET A 4 13.29 4.07 0.83
CA MET A 4 12.01 3.54 0.36
C MET A 4 10.86 4.51 0.69
N LEU A 5 10.82 5.00 1.93
CA LEU A 5 9.81 5.99 2.34
C LEU A 5 9.89 7.26 1.48
N VAL A 6 11.11 7.76 1.20
CA VAL A 6 11.31 8.93 0.33
C VAL A 6 10.80 8.67 -1.09
N ALA A 7 11.05 7.49 -1.66
CA ALA A 7 10.55 7.16 -2.99
C ALA A 7 9.03 7.09 -3.06
N MET A 8 8.39 6.57 -2.00
CA MET A 8 6.93 6.43 -1.94
C MET A 8 6.21 7.76 -1.69
N ALA A 9 6.83 8.66 -0.92
CA ALA A 9 6.23 9.94 -0.51
C ALA A 9 6.53 11.11 -1.45
N SER A 10 7.63 11.08 -2.22
CA SER A 10 8.09 12.24 -2.99
C SER A 10 8.12 12.05 -4.51
N ASP A 11 7.61 10.93 -5.03
CA ASP A 11 7.70 10.51 -6.44
C ASP A 11 9.14 10.45 -7.02
N ARG A 12 10.17 10.71 -6.18
CA ARG A 12 11.59 10.68 -6.56
C ARG A 12 12.13 9.28 -6.30
N VAL A 13 12.34 8.54 -7.37
CA VAL A 13 12.85 7.17 -7.32
C VAL A 13 14.39 7.19 -7.31
N PRO A 14 15.04 6.73 -6.22
CA PRO A 14 16.49 6.53 -6.21
C PRO A 14 16.91 5.48 -7.25
N PRO A 15 18.13 5.55 -7.81
CA PRO A 15 18.58 4.64 -8.86
C PRO A 15 18.63 3.16 -8.43
N ASP A 16 18.71 2.89 -7.13
CA ASP A 16 18.71 1.56 -6.54
C ASP A 16 17.30 1.02 -6.19
N ILE A 17 16.25 1.75 -6.58
CA ILE A 17 14.85 1.35 -6.41
C ILE A 17 14.20 1.21 -7.79
N ARG A 18 13.67 0.03 -8.06
CA ARG A 18 12.83 -0.24 -9.23
C ARG A 18 11.38 0.09 -8.90
N VAL A 19 10.67 0.75 -9.80
CA VAL A 19 9.25 1.06 -9.62
C VAL A 19 8.45 0.51 -10.79
N ASP A 20 7.43 -0.27 -10.45
CA ASP A 20 6.45 -0.79 -11.40
C ASP A 20 5.11 -0.09 -11.15
N GLU A 21 4.54 0.49 -12.19
CA GLU A 21 3.13 0.90 -12.17
C GLU A 21 2.27 -0.31 -12.50
N VAL A 22 1.40 -0.69 -11.55
CA VAL A 22 0.67 -1.96 -11.63
C VAL A 22 -0.80 -1.75 -11.93
N ASN A 23 -1.41 -0.71 -11.33
CA ASN A 23 -2.84 -0.39 -11.41
C ASN A 23 -3.75 -1.63 -11.38
N ARG A 24 -3.54 -2.49 -10.38
CA ARG A 24 -4.26 -3.76 -10.24
C ARG A 24 -5.34 -3.63 -9.17
N PRO A 25 -6.64 -3.73 -9.52
CA PRO A 25 -7.70 -3.77 -8.53
C PRO A 25 -7.62 -5.04 -7.69
N MET A 26 -7.96 -4.90 -6.41
CA MET A 26 -7.97 -5.96 -5.41
C MET A 26 -9.23 -5.81 -4.56
N GLN A 27 -9.86 -6.92 -4.20
CA GLN A 27 -11.00 -6.87 -3.28
C GLN A 27 -10.50 -7.04 -1.85
N LEU A 28 -10.70 -6.03 -1.01
CA LEU A 28 -10.34 -6.08 0.41
C LEU A 28 -11.59 -6.18 1.31
N TRP A 29 -12.52 -5.25 1.14
CA TRP A 29 -13.86 -5.26 1.72
C TRP A 29 -14.89 -5.05 0.62
N ALA A 30 -16.12 -5.56 0.79
CA ALA A 30 -17.18 -5.41 -0.21
C ALA A 30 -17.49 -3.93 -0.52
N GLU A 31 -17.45 -3.06 0.49
CA GLU A 31 -17.78 -1.64 0.40
C GLU A 31 -16.57 -0.74 0.13
N ALA A 32 -15.45 -1.30 -0.36
CA ALA A 32 -14.25 -0.54 -0.69
C ALA A 32 -13.73 -0.91 -2.09
N ARG A 33 -13.34 0.10 -2.86
CA ARG A 33 -12.46 -0.10 -4.02
C ARG A 33 -11.03 0.01 -3.53
N PHE A 34 -10.27 -1.06 -3.68
CA PHE A 34 -8.86 -1.11 -3.31
C PHE A 34 -8.03 -1.48 -4.55
N ALA A 35 -6.95 -0.76 -4.82
CA ALA A 35 -6.11 -1.02 -5.99
C ALA A 35 -4.64 -0.80 -5.70
N LEU A 36 -3.79 -1.75 -6.10
CA LEU A 36 -2.34 -1.59 -6.10
C LEU A 36 -1.96 -0.66 -7.25
N MET A 37 -1.53 0.55 -6.91
CA MET A 37 -1.16 1.56 -7.88
C MET A 37 0.28 1.36 -8.34
N ARG A 38 1.20 1.26 -7.37
CA ARG A 38 2.63 1.13 -7.63
C ARG A 38 3.30 0.16 -6.68
N ARG A 39 4.31 -0.53 -7.20
CA ARG A 39 5.21 -1.39 -6.44
C ARG A 39 6.63 -0.87 -6.58
N TYR A 40 7.34 -0.87 -5.47
CA TYR A 40 8.70 -0.39 -5.36
C TYR A 40 9.57 -1.52 -4.82
N GLU A 41 10.72 -1.76 -5.42
CA GLU A 41 11.62 -2.83 -5.00
C GLU A 41 13.06 -2.34 -4.94
N GLY A 42 13.74 -2.61 -3.84
CA GLY A 42 15.14 -2.23 -3.69
C GLY A 42 15.65 -2.52 -2.29
N ARG A 43 16.95 -2.79 -2.19
CA ARG A 43 17.66 -3.01 -0.91
C ARG A 43 16.99 -4.04 0.01
N GLY A 44 16.45 -5.12 -0.56
CA GLY A 44 15.75 -6.18 0.19
C GLY A 44 14.41 -5.75 0.81
N LEU A 45 13.79 -4.69 0.28
CA LEU A 45 12.45 -4.25 0.66
C LEU A 45 11.54 -4.21 -0.57
N VAL A 46 10.26 -4.45 -0.31
CA VAL A 46 9.17 -4.23 -1.28
C VAL A 46 8.21 -3.23 -0.67
N GLY A 47 8.06 -2.07 -1.31
CA GLY A 47 7.06 -1.06 -0.98
C GLY A 47 5.85 -1.18 -1.92
N GLU A 48 4.65 -1.07 -1.40
CA GLU A 48 3.41 -1.10 -2.17
C GLU A 48 2.60 0.15 -1.84
N LYS A 49 2.16 0.87 -2.87
CA LYS A 49 1.23 2.00 -2.75
C LYS A 49 -0.12 1.58 -3.29
N TYR A 50 -1.13 1.64 -2.44
CA TYR A 50 -2.51 1.36 -2.77
C TYR A 50 -3.35 2.62 -2.72
N LEU A 51 -4.41 2.63 -3.52
CA LEU A 51 -5.51 3.57 -3.43
C LEU A 51 -6.72 2.84 -2.86
N LEU A 52 -7.30 3.37 -1.79
CA LEU A 52 -8.52 2.87 -1.17
C LEU A 52 -9.58 3.95 -1.29
N GLN A 53 -10.76 3.59 -1.81
CA GLN A 53 -11.93 4.45 -1.86
C GLN A 53 -13.09 3.79 -1.10
N ASN A 54 -13.75 4.56 -0.24
CA ASN A 54 -14.98 4.14 0.42
C ASN A 54 -16.15 4.19 -0.57
N LEU A 55 -16.75 3.03 -0.87
CA LEU A 55 -17.94 2.92 -1.73
C LEU A 55 -19.24 2.76 -0.93
N GLY A 56 -19.15 2.60 0.39
CA GLY A 56 -20.29 2.45 1.27
C GLY A 56 -20.99 3.77 1.57
N ASN A 57 -22.07 3.67 2.34
CA ASN A 57 -22.91 4.83 2.71
C ASN A 57 -22.61 5.38 4.11
N ALA A 58 -21.61 4.82 4.80
CA ALA A 58 -21.17 5.22 6.13
C ALA A 58 -19.69 5.61 6.14
N VAL A 59 -19.25 6.26 7.21
CA VAL A 59 -17.81 6.54 7.41
C VAL A 59 -17.08 5.21 7.63
N MET A 60 -16.04 4.99 6.83
CA MET A 60 -15.14 3.85 6.97
C MET A 60 -13.96 4.27 7.85
N VAL A 61 -13.74 3.49 8.91
CA VAL A 61 -12.61 3.67 9.83
C VAL A 61 -11.58 2.60 9.51
N LEU A 62 -10.38 3.01 9.12
CA LEU A 62 -9.29 2.13 8.72
C LEU A 62 -8.32 1.94 9.88
N ALA A 63 -7.88 0.70 10.10
CA ALA A 63 -6.75 0.41 10.97
C ALA A 63 -5.58 -0.17 10.17
N GLU A 64 -4.35 0.25 10.46
CA GLU A 64 -3.14 -0.24 9.76
C GLU A 64 -3.01 -1.76 9.81
N GLN A 65 -3.46 -2.38 10.89
CA GLN A 65 -3.43 -3.83 11.10
C GLN A 65 -4.25 -4.59 10.05
N GLU A 66 -5.27 -3.97 9.44
CA GLU A 66 -6.09 -4.61 8.41
C GLU A 66 -5.32 -4.85 7.09
N PHE A 67 -4.20 -4.14 6.91
CA PHE A 67 -3.28 -4.27 5.78
C PHE A 67 -2.06 -5.15 6.09
N ASP A 68 -1.91 -5.61 7.33
CA ASP A 68 -0.85 -6.54 7.73
C ASP A 68 -1.22 -7.99 7.35
N ARG A 69 -1.19 -8.27 6.04
CA ARG A 69 -1.56 -9.59 5.50
C ARG A 69 -0.34 -10.38 5.04
N PRO A 70 -0.07 -11.58 5.61
CA PRO A 70 1.07 -12.42 5.24
C PRO A 70 0.90 -13.12 3.88
N ASP A 71 -0.33 -13.26 3.39
CA ASP A 71 -0.74 -13.99 2.18
C ASP A 71 -0.71 -13.17 0.88
N SER A 72 -0.25 -11.92 0.93
CA SER A 72 -0.07 -11.11 -0.28
C SER A 72 0.96 -11.77 -1.19
N LYS A 73 0.74 -11.79 -2.52
CA LYS A 73 1.63 -12.43 -3.52
C LYS A 73 3.11 -11.98 -3.45
N ALA A 74 3.41 -10.89 -2.75
CA ALA A 74 4.78 -10.46 -2.44
C ALA A 74 5.49 -11.30 -1.35
N GLY A 75 4.79 -12.19 -0.65
CA GLY A 75 5.32 -13.26 0.23
C GLY A 75 6.13 -12.81 1.46
N GLY A 76 6.36 -11.51 1.62
CA GLY A 76 7.25 -10.95 2.64
C GLY A 76 6.55 -10.49 3.92
N GLN A 77 7.27 -10.58 5.04
CA GLN A 77 6.85 -10.02 6.33
C GLN A 77 6.62 -8.51 6.21
N VAL A 78 5.43 -8.04 6.61
CA VAL A 78 5.15 -6.62 6.72
C VAL A 78 5.99 -6.04 7.85
N VAL A 79 6.71 -4.97 7.54
CA VAL A 79 7.55 -4.23 8.51
C VAL A 79 7.02 -2.82 8.77
N GLY A 80 6.02 -2.39 8.01
CA GLY A 80 5.33 -1.13 8.26
C GLY A 80 4.12 -0.96 7.36
N VAL A 81 3.08 -0.33 7.91
CA VAL A 81 1.90 0.13 7.21
C VAL A 81 1.68 1.59 7.59
N ALA A 82 1.26 2.42 6.63
CA ALA A 82 0.82 3.78 6.88
C ALA A 82 -0.42 4.07 6.04
N VAL A 83 -1.40 4.75 6.65
CA VAL A 83 -2.63 5.22 6.01
C VAL A 83 -2.64 6.74 6.11
N GLU A 84 -2.90 7.46 5.01
CA GLU A 84 -2.89 8.92 5.03
C GLU A 84 -4.10 9.51 5.77
N ASN A 85 -5.28 8.90 5.60
CA ASN A 85 -6.49 9.27 6.32
C ASN A 85 -7.24 8.02 6.80
N HIS A 86 -7.37 7.88 8.12
CA HIS A 86 -8.03 6.74 8.76
C HIS A 86 -9.56 6.83 8.72
N ASN A 87 -10.14 8.01 8.47
CA ASN A 87 -11.59 8.20 8.47
C ASN A 87 -12.06 8.68 7.10
N LEU A 88 -12.62 7.77 6.32
CA LEU A 88 -13.09 8.04 4.97
C LEU A 88 -14.60 8.19 4.93
N ARG A 89 -15.07 9.36 4.52
CA ARG A 89 -16.50 9.55 4.21
C ARG A 89 -16.88 8.79 2.93
N PRO A 90 -18.17 8.51 2.69
CA PRO A 90 -18.64 7.94 1.42
C PRO A 90 -18.06 8.67 0.21
N GLY A 91 -17.45 7.92 -0.71
CA GLY A 91 -16.80 8.44 -1.91
C GLY A 91 -15.36 8.95 -1.73
N GLU A 92 -14.90 9.13 -0.51
CA GLU A 92 -13.53 9.60 -0.21
C GLU A 92 -12.49 8.51 -0.46
N SER A 93 -11.27 8.94 -0.81
CA SER A 93 -10.14 8.06 -1.05
C SER A 93 -8.92 8.43 -0.20
N THR A 94 -8.11 7.43 0.15
CA THR A 94 -6.82 7.61 0.82
C THR A 94 -5.75 6.74 0.17
N ASN A 95 -4.48 7.16 0.26
CA ASN A 95 -3.37 6.26 -0.04
C ASN A 95 -3.03 5.41 1.17
N VAL A 96 -2.73 4.15 0.90
CA VAL A 96 -2.20 3.20 1.88
C VAL A 96 -0.83 2.73 1.40
N PHE A 97 0.13 2.73 2.30
CA PHE A 97 1.50 2.35 2.03
C PHE A 97 1.85 1.13 2.87
N VAL A 98 2.32 0.06 2.22
CA VAL A 98 2.76 -1.16 2.90
C VAL A 98 4.22 -1.40 2.53
N ILE A 99 5.07 -1.66 3.53
CA ILE A 99 6.46 -2.04 3.33
C ILE A 99 6.66 -3.44 3.86
N ARG A 100 7.23 -4.30 3.03
CA ARG A 100 7.58 -5.68 3.33
C ARG A 100 9.08 -5.86 3.23
N ARG A 101 9.63 -6.78 4.02
CA ARG A 101 10.95 -7.36 3.73
C ARG A 101 10.82 -8.19 2.46
N GLY A 102 11.69 -7.95 1.49
CA GLY A 102 11.68 -8.64 0.20
C GLY A 102 11.81 -10.15 0.40
N GLY A 103 10.82 -10.87 -0.12
CA GLY A 103 10.83 -12.33 -0.18
C GLY A 103 11.45 -12.80 -1.48
N GLU A 104 12.74 -13.16 -1.45
CA GLU A 104 13.17 -14.42 -2.03
C GLU A 104 13.21 -15.42 -0.88
N ARG A 105 12.41 -16.48 -0.98
CA ARG A 105 12.83 -17.79 -0.52
C ARG A 105 12.84 -18.70 -1.73
#